data_AF-A0A6U5IZL2-F1
#
_entry.id   AF-A0A6U5IZL2-F1
#
_cell.length_a   1.000
_cell.length_b   1.000
_cell.length_c   1.000
_cell.angle_alpha   90.00
_cell.angle_beta   90.00
_cell.angle_gamma   90.00
#
_symmetry.space_group_name_H-M   'P 1'
#
loop_
_entity.id
_entity.type
_entity.pdbx_description
1 polymer ?
#
loop_
_entity_poly.entity_id
_entity_poly.type
_entity_poly.pdbx_seq_one_letter_code
_entity_poly.pdbx_strand_id
1 'polypeptide(L)'
;MAPSMLASSIFLPVMALLLPFSPTIAFHTSPLTSSASSSRLYKSSSPSDSSDESISRREFNAFGFALALGLPAASMNSMYTRTPSDYPLWPLLPVGPYKRKKTIFNTVVPDSIYTLEQKFGILNVQVPIRSTIVALKGGGLFVYDPVAPTKEATAMIDDLVKKHGPVKHVVLGSVAIEHKVYAGIFSQKYPEAAVWVQPGQYAFPNDLPLEFVGFPRGTRMIPSSMDPEVYPEDWKRSGLEYATLGPFISRDGAFGETVFYHGPTKTLLVTDTVVEVSKEVPAIFADDPAPLLYHARLVSCLRVSICAFP
;
A
#
# COMPACT_ATOMS: atom_id res chain seq x y z
N MET A 1 -58.53 4.70 26.70
CA MET A 1 -57.72 3.50 26.97
C MET A 1 -57.18 2.96 25.65
N ALA A 2 -55.94 3.30 25.34
CA ALA A 2 -55.00 2.64 24.43
C ALA A 2 -53.64 3.32 24.68
N PRO A 3 -52.55 2.60 24.96
CA PRO A 3 -51.34 3.21 25.50
C PRO A 3 -50.39 3.69 24.39
N SER A 4 -49.76 4.84 24.65
CA SER A 4 -48.58 5.37 23.98
C SER A 4 -47.34 4.54 24.32
N MET A 5 -46.55 4.15 23.33
CA MET A 5 -45.18 3.66 23.54
C MET A 5 -44.19 4.57 22.81
N LEU A 6 -43.42 5.30 23.62
CA LEU A 6 -42.19 6.00 23.29
C LEU A 6 -41.09 4.98 22.99
N ALA A 7 -40.50 5.04 21.80
CA ALA A 7 -39.25 4.35 21.51
C ALA A 7 -38.10 5.35 21.67
N SER A 8 -37.30 5.14 22.70
CA SER A 8 -36.13 5.95 23.05
C SER A 8 -34.96 5.62 22.12
N SER A 9 -34.58 6.56 21.27
CA SER A 9 -33.37 6.51 20.46
C SER A 9 -32.14 6.78 21.34
N ILE A 10 -31.32 5.76 21.59
CA ILE A 10 -30.02 5.93 22.26
C ILE A 10 -29.01 6.43 21.22
N PHE A 11 -28.72 7.72 21.32
CA PHE A 11 -27.61 8.41 20.66
C PHE A 11 -26.30 8.07 21.40
N LEU A 12 -25.28 7.65 20.66
CA LEU A 12 -23.89 7.64 21.12
C LEU A 12 -23.11 8.68 20.31
N PRO A 13 -22.57 9.74 20.95
CA PRO A 13 -21.86 10.79 20.25
C PRO A 13 -20.42 10.37 19.94
N VAL A 14 -20.01 10.59 18.69
CA VAL A 14 -18.61 10.62 18.25
C VAL A 14 -17.96 11.84 18.90
N MET A 15 -17.10 11.64 19.90
CA MET A 15 -16.35 12.73 20.52
C MET A 15 -15.01 12.91 19.81
N ALA A 16 -14.88 14.11 19.23
CA ALA A 16 -13.66 14.68 18.70
C ALA A 16 -12.60 14.87 19.79
N LEU A 17 -11.33 14.66 19.44
CA LEU A 17 -10.21 15.11 20.26
C LEU A 17 -8.99 15.36 19.38
N LEU A 18 -8.86 16.59 18.87
CA LEU A 18 -7.59 17.25 18.54
C LEU A 18 -7.84 18.77 18.61
N LEU A 19 -7.54 19.36 19.76
CA LEU A 19 -7.42 20.81 19.94
C LEU A 19 -6.05 21.28 19.41
N PRO A 20 -5.95 22.45 18.75
CA PRO A 20 -4.68 23.06 18.44
C PRO A 20 -4.14 23.81 19.67
N PHE A 21 -2.94 23.47 20.12
CA PHE A 21 -2.15 24.34 20.99
C PHE A 21 -1.59 25.49 20.17
N SER A 22 -2.11 26.70 20.38
CA SER A 22 -1.44 27.95 20.06
C SER A 22 -0.51 28.33 21.22
N PRO A 23 0.74 28.74 20.95
CA PRO A 23 1.40 29.75 21.76
C PRO A 23 1.52 31.04 20.94
N THR A 24 0.83 32.06 21.42
CA THR A 24 1.06 33.46 21.08
C THR A 24 2.51 33.81 21.43
N ILE A 25 3.35 34.13 20.44
CA ILE A 25 4.60 34.84 20.66
C ILE A 25 4.50 36.15 19.89
N ALA A 26 4.57 37.25 20.65
CA ALA A 26 4.49 38.61 20.16
C ALA A 26 5.65 38.94 19.22
N PHE A 27 5.32 39.58 18.10
CA PHE A 27 6.30 40.22 17.22
C PHE A 27 6.90 41.44 17.92
N HIS A 28 8.21 41.40 18.19
CA HIS A 28 8.99 42.62 18.36
C HIS A 28 9.94 42.75 17.17
N THR A 29 9.67 43.72 16.32
CA THR A 29 10.54 44.12 15.22
C THR A 29 11.67 45.00 15.75
N SER A 30 12.90 44.70 15.32
CA SER A 30 14.01 45.66 15.24
C SER A 30 15.00 45.16 14.18
N PRO A 31 15.54 46.04 13.31
CA PRO A 31 16.30 45.62 12.13
C PRO A 31 17.79 45.52 12.47
N LEU A 32 18.41 44.37 12.18
CA LEU A 32 19.87 44.26 12.19
C LEU A 32 20.37 43.50 10.95
N THR A 33 21.13 44.28 10.17
CA THR A 33 22.03 43.99 9.05
C THR A 33 22.60 42.57 9.00
N SER A 34 22.49 41.95 7.81
CA SER A 34 23.13 40.68 7.46
C SER A 34 24.65 40.85 7.27
N SER A 35 25.42 40.10 8.05
CA SER A 35 26.83 39.78 7.76
C SER A 35 26.93 38.28 7.52
N ALA A 36 27.27 37.90 6.29
CA ALA A 36 27.46 36.50 5.90
C ALA A 36 28.76 35.96 6.49
N SER A 37 28.67 34.91 7.31
CA SER A 37 29.82 34.11 7.74
C SER A 37 29.64 32.67 7.28
N SER A 38 30.45 32.28 6.30
CA SER A 38 30.58 30.92 5.79
C SER A 38 31.40 30.08 6.79
N SER A 39 30.78 29.10 7.44
CA SER A 39 31.50 28.08 8.20
C SER A 39 31.74 26.85 7.32
N ARG A 40 32.98 26.71 6.84
CA ARG A 40 33.49 25.47 6.24
C ARG A 40 33.82 24.49 7.37
N LEU A 41 33.12 23.36 7.41
CA LEU A 41 33.45 22.25 8.30
C LEU A 41 34.57 21.40 7.66
N TYR A 42 35.70 21.35 8.35
CA TYR A 42 36.87 20.53 8.03
C TYR A 42 36.57 19.05 8.28
N LYS A 43 36.95 18.21 7.32
CA LYS A 43 36.92 16.74 7.39
C LYS A 43 38.22 16.27 8.07
N SER A 44 38.14 15.72 9.28
CA SER A 44 39.27 14.99 9.88
C SER A 44 39.19 13.52 9.46
N SER A 45 40.23 13.05 8.79
CA SER A 45 40.38 11.66 8.35
C SER A 45 41.25 10.85 9.31
N SER A 46 40.76 9.68 9.72
CA SER A 46 41.60 8.49 9.96
C SER A 46 40.73 7.22 9.76
N PRO A 47 41.32 6.07 9.36
CA PRO A 47 40.61 5.06 8.59
C PRO A 47 40.28 3.79 9.40
N SER A 48 39.07 3.26 9.23
CA SER A 48 38.83 1.83 9.43
C SER A 48 37.61 1.38 8.61
N ASP A 49 37.92 0.47 7.72
CA ASP A 49 37.12 -0.48 6.95
C ASP A 49 35.67 -0.75 7.42
N SER A 50 34.69 -0.33 6.60
CA SER A 50 33.42 -1.04 6.39
C SER A 50 32.71 -0.43 5.19
N SER A 51 32.23 -1.28 4.29
CA SER A 51 31.50 -0.94 3.06
C SER A 51 30.33 0.04 3.30
N ASP A 52 30.54 1.31 2.97
CA ASP A 52 29.48 2.32 2.93
C ASP A 52 28.55 2.06 1.72
N GLU A 53 27.41 1.43 1.95
CA GLU A 53 26.25 1.55 1.04
C GLU A 53 25.81 3.02 1.04
N SER A 54 26.28 3.78 0.05
CA SER A 54 25.91 5.19 -0.11
C SER A 54 24.38 5.35 -0.25
N ILE A 55 23.80 6.14 0.66
CA ILE A 55 22.37 6.51 0.68
C ILE A 55 22.00 7.15 -0.66
N SER A 56 20.97 6.62 -1.33
CA SER A 56 20.50 7.24 -2.57
C SER A 56 19.82 8.58 -2.26
N ARG A 57 19.99 9.59 -3.13
CA ARG A 57 19.34 10.91 -2.98
C ARG A 57 17.82 10.85 -2.80
N ARG A 58 17.17 9.75 -3.23
CA ARG A 58 15.73 9.54 -3.12
C ARG A 58 15.32 9.08 -1.71
N GLU A 59 16.13 8.25 -1.06
CA GLU A 59 15.95 7.90 0.35
C GLU A 59 16.14 9.14 1.22
N PHE A 60 17.14 9.97 0.91
CA PHE A 60 17.35 11.26 1.58
C PHE A 60 16.14 12.21 1.48
N ASN A 61 15.45 12.24 0.33
CA ASN A 61 14.24 13.04 0.17
C ASN A 61 13.04 12.48 0.94
N ALA A 62 12.91 11.14 1.01
CA ALA A 62 11.94 10.49 1.89
C ALA A 62 12.26 10.77 3.38
N PHE A 63 13.54 10.83 3.76
CA PHE A 63 13.99 11.25 5.08
C PHE A 63 13.68 12.73 5.36
N GLY A 64 13.83 13.62 4.37
CA GLY A 64 13.46 15.03 4.47
C GLY A 64 11.95 15.22 4.71
N PHE A 65 11.12 14.44 4.04
CA PHE A 65 9.66 14.43 4.25
C PHE A 65 9.27 13.89 5.64
N ALA A 66 9.93 12.82 6.11
CA ALA A 66 9.70 12.27 7.44
C ALA A 66 10.05 13.26 8.57
N LEU A 67 11.11 14.07 8.38
CA LEU A 67 11.50 15.13 9.32
C LEU A 67 10.47 16.27 9.35
N ALA A 68 9.95 16.65 8.18
CA ALA A 68 8.93 17.70 8.05
C ALA A 68 7.59 17.31 8.71
N LEU A 69 7.32 16.01 8.87
CA LEU A 69 6.14 15.46 9.55
C LEU A 69 6.35 15.22 11.06
N GLY A 70 7.50 15.59 11.63
CA GLY A 70 7.75 15.52 13.07
C GLY A 70 7.92 14.08 13.61
N LEU A 71 8.28 13.12 12.75
CA LEU A 71 8.49 11.74 13.21
C LEU A 71 9.70 11.66 14.16
N PRO A 72 9.57 11.03 15.35
CA PRO A 72 10.63 11.01 16.34
C PRO A 72 11.82 10.17 15.90
N ALA A 73 13.03 10.54 16.35
CA ALA A 73 14.31 9.88 16.01
C ALA A 73 14.34 8.36 16.29
N ALA A 74 13.51 7.84 17.20
CA ALA A 74 13.34 6.40 17.41
C ALA A 74 12.76 5.67 16.18
N SER A 75 11.90 6.34 15.41
CA SER A 75 11.40 5.86 14.10
C SER A 75 12.54 5.81 13.07
N MET A 76 13.51 6.73 13.18
CA MET A 76 14.70 6.77 12.33
C MET A 76 15.70 5.66 12.68
N ASN A 77 15.90 5.36 13.97
CA ASN A 77 16.78 4.26 14.41
C ASN A 77 16.20 2.87 14.08
N SER A 78 14.88 2.73 14.07
CA SER A 78 14.19 1.51 13.60
C SER A 78 14.44 1.24 12.11
N MET A 79 14.85 2.24 11.33
CA MET A 79 15.26 2.09 9.92
C MET A 79 16.72 1.61 9.74
N TYR A 80 17.52 1.48 10.81
CA TYR A 80 18.96 1.15 10.70
C TYR A 80 19.25 -0.35 10.83
N THR A 81 18.37 -1.11 11.51
CA THR A 81 18.37 -2.58 11.51
C THR A 81 17.23 -3.08 10.63
N ARG A 82 17.48 -3.23 9.33
CA ARG A 82 16.47 -3.67 8.35
C ARG A 82 16.58 -5.16 8.11
N THR A 83 15.59 -5.93 8.55
CA THR A 83 15.35 -7.24 7.93
C THR A 83 14.82 -7.03 6.51
N PRO A 84 15.03 -7.97 5.57
CA PRO A 84 14.52 -7.80 4.20
C PRO A 84 13.00 -7.59 4.10
N SER A 85 12.25 -8.09 5.09
CA SER A 85 10.79 -7.94 5.21
C SER A 85 10.33 -6.60 5.81
N ASP A 86 11.24 -5.74 6.26
CA ASP A 86 10.84 -4.46 6.87
C ASP A 86 10.47 -3.43 5.80
N TYR A 87 9.31 -2.79 5.97
CA TYR A 87 8.82 -1.72 5.11
C TYR A 87 9.06 -0.35 5.76
N PRO A 88 10.01 0.47 5.28
CA PRO A 88 10.48 1.67 6.00
C PRO A 88 9.42 2.77 6.10
N LEU A 89 8.46 2.82 5.17
CA LEU A 89 7.41 3.84 5.15
C LEU A 89 6.18 3.47 5.98
N TRP A 90 6.22 2.38 6.77
CA TRP A 90 5.13 1.99 7.65
C TRP A 90 4.64 3.09 8.61
N PRO A 91 5.46 4.04 9.12
CA PRO A 91 4.97 5.10 10.00
C PRO A 91 4.21 6.21 9.26
N LEU A 92 4.39 6.31 7.94
CA LEU A 92 3.79 7.35 7.11
C LEU A 92 2.36 7.01 6.70
N LEU A 93 2.01 5.72 6.75
CA LEU A 93 0.71 5.24 6.35
C LEU A 93 -0.23 5.27 7.56
N PRO A 94 -1.34 6.03 7.54
CA PRO A 94 -2.36 5.98 8.59
C PRO A 94 -3.11 4.62 8.60
N VAL A 95 -2.71 3.70 7.72
CA VAL A 95 -3.36 2.44 7.40
C VAL A 95 -2.31 1.32 7.44
N GLY A 96 -2.43 0.42 8.42
CA GLY A 96 -1.58 -0.78 8.54
C GLY A 96 -0.15 -0.53 9.01
N PRO A 97 0.05 -0.05 10.26
CA PRO A 97 1.34 0.31 10.81
C PRO A 97 2.18 -0.93 11.20
N TYR A 98 2.46 -1.79 10.23
CA TYR A 98 3.31 -2.97 10.42
C TYR A 98 4.66 -2.70 9.80
N LYS A 99 5.69 -2.61 10.65
CA LYS A 99 7.09 -2.55 10.22
C LYS A 99 7.43 -3.76 9.37
N ARG A 100 7.10 -4.95 9.84
CA ARG A 100 7.40 -6.22 9.15
C ARG A 100 6.25 -6.60 8.22
N LYS A 101 6.57 -6.75 6.93
CA LYS A 101 5.68 -7.24 5.87
C LYS A 101 6.33 -8.44 5.19
N LYS A 102 6.24 -9.59 5.86
CA LYS A 102 6.68 -10.86 5.30
C LYS A 102 5.95 -11.12 3.98
N THR A 103 6.68 -11.53 2.96
CA THR A 103 6.15 -11.81 1.64
C THR A 103 6.14 -13.32 1.39
N ILE A 104 5.01 -13.85 0.95
CA ILE A 104 4.88 -15.24 0.48
C ILE A 104 4.81 -15.21 -1.04
N PHE A 105 5.70 -15.95 -1.68
CA PHE A 105 5.72 -16.12 -3.14
C PHE A 105 5.11 -17.46 -3.51
N ASN A 106 4.14 -17.45 -4.42
CA ASN A 106 3.55 -18.66 -4.98
C ASN A 106 3.56 -18.62 -6.51
N THR A 107 3.84 -19.78 -7.11
CA THR A 107 3.65 -19.99 -8.55
C THR A 107 2.26 -20.58 -8.77
N VAL A 108 1.36 -19.81 -9.39
CA VAL A 108 -0.01 -20.27 -9.70
C VAL A 108 -0.01 -21.06 -10.99
N VAL A 109 0.63 -20.53 -12.03
CA VAL A 109 0.85 -21.21 -13.31
C VAL A 109 2.32 -21.14 -13.64
N PRO A 110 3.03 -22.28 -13.77
CA PRO A 110 4.45 -22.30 -14.11
C PRO A 110 4.73 -21.44 -15.35
N ASP A 111 5.80 -20.65 -15.27
CA ASP A 111 6.26 -19.78 -16.36
C ASP A 111 5.27 -18.70 -16.83
N SER A 112 4.15 -18.49 -16.12
CA SER A 112 3.11 -17.56 -16.55
C SER A 112 2.55 -16.67 -15.44
N ILE A 113 2.10 -17.24 -14.32
CA ILE A 113 1.40 -16.48 -13.26
C ILE A 113 2.01 -16.79 -11.89
N TYR A 114 2.34 -15.72 -11.18
CA TYR A 114 2.91 -15.75 -9.84
C TYR A 114 2.11 -14.83 -8.93
N THR A 115 2.15 -15.06 -7.62
CA THR A 115 1.53 -14.20 -6.64
C THR A 115 2.48 -13.87 -5.50
N LEU A 116 2.37 -12.64 -5.02
CA LEU A 116 3.03 -12.18 -3.79
C LEU A 116 1.95 -11.82 -2.79
N GLU A 117 1.98 -12.45 -1.63
CA GLU A 117 1.05 -12.16 -0.55
C GLU A 117 1.75 -11.48 0.61
N GLN A 118 1.13 -10.45 1.15
CA GLN A 118 1.58 -9.74 2.34
C GLN A 118 0.42 -9.54 3.30
N LYS A 119 0.75 -9.40 4.59
CA LYS A 119 -0.22 -9.00 5.59
C LYS A 119 -0.52 -7.50 5.46
N PHE A 120 -1.79 -7.17 5.32
CA PHE A 120 -2.31 -5.83 5.46
C PHE A 120 -3.26 -5.75 6.63
N GLY A 121 -3.44 -4.56 7.19
CA GLY A 121 -4.47 -4.38 8.19
C GLY A 121 -4.82 -2.93 8.39
N ILE A 122 -6.04 -2.69 8.84
CA ILE A 122 -6.52 -1.38 9.26
C ILE A 122 -7.13 -1.59 10.64
N LEU A 123 -6.61 -0.89 11.65
CA LEU A 123 -7.06 -1.03 13.03
C LEU A 123 -7.01 -2.51 13.50
N ASN A 124 -8.17 -3.12 13.74
CA ASN A 124 -8.31 -4.49 14.21
C ASN A 124 -8.59 -5.50 13.08
N VAL A 125 -8.75 -5.05 11.83
CA VAL A 125 -9.01 -5.93 10.69
C VAL A 125 -7.69 -6.19 9.98
N GLN A 126 -7.33 -7.47 9.81
CA GLN A 126 -6.12 -7.87 9.10
C GLN A 126 -6.47 -8.88 8.03
N VAL A 127 -5.95 -8.65 6.83
CA VAL A 127 -6.28 -9.42 5.63
C VAL A 127 -5.00 -9.74 4.86
N PRO A 128 -4.94 -10.91 4.20
CA PRO A 128 -3.94 -11.12 3.15
C PRO A 128 -4.26 -10.18 1.99
N ILE A 129 -3.29 -9.38 1.57
CA ILE A 129 -3.33 -8.69 0.27
C ILE A 129 -2.44 -9.44 -0.70
N ARG A 130 -2.85 -9.49 -1.97
CA ARG A 130 -2.20 -10.26 -3.01
C ARG A 130 -1.89 -9.37 -4.19
N SER A 131 -0.63 -9.40 -4.63
CA SER A 131 -0.25 -8.95 -5.97
C SER A 131 -0.16 -10.15 -6.90
N THR A 132 -0.63 -9.98 -8.13
CA THR A 132 -0.51 -11.00 -9.17
C THR A 132 0.46 -10.52 -10.25
N ILE A 133 1.45 -11.34 -10.57
CA ILE A 133 2.44 -11.07 -11.61
C ILE A 133 2.22 -12.01 -12.78
N VAL A 134 2.02 -11.45 -13.96
CA VAL A 134 1.87 -12.19 -15.22
C VAL A 134 3.11 -11.97 -16.10
N ALA A 135 3.71 -13.05 -16.57
CA ALA A 135 4.76 -13.01 -17.58
C ALA A 135 4.15 -12.72 -18.96
N LEU A 136 4.58 -11.62 -19.59
CA LEU A 136 4.02 -11.14 -20.85
C LEU A 136 4.60 -11.91 -22.04
N LYS A 137 3.77 -12.17 -23.05
CA LYS A 137 4.22 -12.72 -24.33
C LYS A 137 5.09 -11.67 -25.03
N GLY A 138 6.33 -12.03 -25.37
CA GLY A 138 7.30 -11.08 -25.92
C GLY A 138 8.20 -10.40 -24.87
N GLY A 139 8.13 -10.87 -23.62
CA GLY A 139 9.03 -10.48 -22.55
C GLY A 139 8.50 -9.32 -21.72
N GLY A 140 8.85 -9.37 -20.44
CA GLY A 140 8.48 -8.44 -19.40
C GLY A 140 7.40 -8.97 -18.47
N LEU A 141 7.13 -8.19 -17.42
CA LEU A 141 6.16 -8.52 -16.38
C LEU A 141 5.03 -7.48 -16.35
N PHE A 142 3.82 -7.98 -16.11
CA PHE A 142 2.64 -7.22 -15.73
C PHE A 142 2.35 -7.49 -14.26
N VAL A 143 2.38 -6.45 -13.44
CA VAL A 143 2.16 -6.53 -11.99
C VAL A 143 0.81 -5.90 -11.69
N TYR A 144 -0.13 -6.70 -11.21
CA TYR A 144 -1.47 -6.32 -10.80
C TYR A 144 -1.56 -6.19 -9.28
N ASP A 145 -2.17 -5.11 -8.80
CA ASP A 145 -2.37 -4.76 -7.39
C ASP A 145 -1.12 -5.01 -6.52
N PRO A 146 -0.03 -4.25 -6.78
CA PRO A 146 1.26 -4.46 -6.12
C PRO A 146 1.17 -4.34 -4.59
N VAL A 147 1.83 -5.29 -3.91
CA VAL A 147 2.05 -5.24 -2.46
C VAL A 147 3.20 -4.29 -2.09
N ALA A 148 3.48 -4.12 -0.80
CA ALA A 148 4.53 -3.22 -0.35
C ALA A 148 5.91 -3.64 -0.90
N PRO A 149 6.68 -2.72 -1.52
CA PRO A 149 7.99 -3.03 -2.10
C PRO A 149 9.07 -3.13 -1.02
N THR A 150 8.98 -4.14 -0.16
CA THR A 150 10.06 -4.54 0.76
C THR A 150 11.26 -5.09 -0.01
N LYS A 151 12.45 -5.11 0.60
CA LYS A 151 13.64 -5.71 -0.05
C LYS A 151 13.39 -7.18 -0.43
N GLU A 152 12.65 -7.89 0.41
CA GLU A 152 12.21 -9.27 0.16
C GLU A 152 11.30 -9.37 -1.08
N ALA A 153 10.23 -8.56 -1.15
CA ALA A 153 9.31 -8.58 -2.28
C ALA A 153 10.00 -8.17 -3.59
N THR A 154 10.83 -7.13 -3.57
CA THR A 154 11.55 -6.69 -4.78
C THR A 154 12.55 -7.73 -5.24
N ALA A 155 13.25 -8.43 -4.34
CA ALA A 155 14.18 -9.50 -4.72
C ALA A 155 13.47 -10.65 -5.45
N MET A 156 12.28 -11.05 -4.98
CA MET A 156 11.47 -12.08 -5.65
C MET A 156 11.03 -11.63 -7.06
N ILE A 157 10.68 -10.36 -7.22
CA ILE A 157 10.33 -9.80 -8.54
C ILE A 157 11.57 -9.69 -9.42
N ASP A 158 12.73 -9.32 -8.87
CA ASP A 158 13.98 -9.22 -9.62
C ASP A 158 14.40 -10.59 -10.18
N ASP A 159 14.12 -11.68 -9.47
CA ASP A 159 14.32 -13.03 -9.99
C ASP A 159 13.37 -13.36 -11.15
N LEU A 160 12.11 -12.90 -11.09
CA LEU A 160 11.20 -12.97 -12.23
C LEU A 160 11.67 -12.07 -13.39
N VAL A 161 12.26 -10.92 -13.10
CA VAL A 161 12.79 -9.99 -14.11
C VAL A 161 13.95 -10.62 -14.86
N LYS A 162 14.87 -11.31 -14.17
CA LYS A 162 15.95 -12.08 -14.81
C LYS A 162 15.41 -13.15 -15.75
N LYS A 163 14.27 -13.76 -15.41
CA LYS A 163 13.69 -14.88 -16.16
C LYS A 163 12.83 -14.43 -17.35
N HIS A 164 11.96 -13.44 -17.15
CA HIS A 164 10.92 -13.07 -18.11
C HIS A 164 11.16 -11.71 -18.77
N GLY A 165 12.04 -10.88 -18.21
CA GLY A 165 12.30 -9.51 -18.65
C GLY A 165 11.76 -8.46 -17.67
N PRO A 166 11.98 -7.16 -17.95
CA PRO A 166 11.69 -6.07 -17.02
C PRO A 166 10.20 -5.94 -16.69
N VAL A 167 9.88 -5.35 -15.54
CA VAL A 167 8.50 -4.90 -15.25
C VAL A 167 8.12 -3.84 -16.27
N LYS A 168 7.12 -4.15 -17.11
CA LYS A 168 6.62 -3.25 -18.15
C LYS A 168 5.36 -2.51 -17.73
N HIS A 169 4.54 -3.16 -16.90
CA HIS A 169 3.26 -2.62 -16.46
C HIS A 169 3.07 -2.82 -14.96
N VAL A 170 2.74 -1.74 -14.27
CA VAL A 170 2.22 -1.76 -12.91
C VAL A 170 0.77 -1.30 -12.99
N VAL A 171 -0.16 -2.12 -12.55
CA VAL A 171 -1.60 -1.90 -12.71
C VAL A 171 -2.24 -1.95 -11.33
N LEU A 172 -2.89 -0.85 -10.95
CA LEU A 172 -3.80 -0.78 -9.82
C LEU A 172 -5.21 -1.04 -10.33
N GLY A 173 -5.76 -2.20 -10.00
CA GLY A 173 -7.09 -2.66 -10.38
C GLY A 173 -8.21 -2.17 -9.48
N SER A 174 -7.94 -1.68 -8.27
CA SER A 174 -8.95 -1.26 -7.30
C SER A 174 -8.84 0.23 -6.91
N VAL A 175 -9.97 0.86 -6.54
CA VAL A 175 -10.01 2.18 -5.88
C VAL A 175 -9.87 2.06 -4.36
N ALA A 176 -9.95 0.83 -3.83
CA ALA A 176 -9.83 0.58 -2.41
C ALA A 176 -8.43 0.95 -1.90
N ILE A 177 -8.38 1.54 -0.71
CA ILE A 177 -7.18 2.18 -0.17
C ILE A 177 -6.06 1.16 0.11
N GLU A 178 -6.43 -0.06 0.49
CA GLU A 178 -5.54 -1.18 0.80
C GLU A 178 -4.67 -1.61 -0.38
N HIS A 179 -5.21 -1.55 -1.60
CA HIS A 179 -4.48 -1.91 -2.83
C HIS A 179 -3.76 -0.68 -3.41
N LYS A 180 -4.30 0.51 -3.19
CA LYS A 180 -3.72 1.78 -3.67
C LYS A 180 -2.43 2.16 -2.94
N VAL A 181 -2.37 1.95 -1.63
CA VAL A 181 -1.35 2.53 -0.74
C VAL A 181 0.08 2.19 -1.13
N TYR A 182 0.31 1.01 -1.74
CA TYR A 182 1.64 0.59 -2.16
C TYR A 182 1.92 0.84 -3.63
N ALA A 183 0.90 0.98 -4.47
CA ALA A 183 1.05 1.05 -5.92
C ALA A 183 1.94 2.21 -6.39
N GLY A 184 1.79 3.39 -5.80
CA GLY A 184 2.63 4.55 -6.11
C GLY A 184 4.12 4.30 -5.80
N ILE A 185 4.42 3.87 -4.55
CA ILE A 185 5.80 3.61 -4.11
C ILE A 185 6.42 2.41 -4.85
N PHE A 186 5.63 1.38 -5.12
CA PHE A 186 6.05 0.23 -5.92
C PHE A 186 6.48 0.67 -7.32
N SER A 187 5.67 1.51 -7.97
CA SER A 187 5.99 2.04 -9.31
C SER A 187 7.30 2.82 -9.34
N GLN A 188 7.68 3.50 -8.26
CA GLN A 188 8.95 4.22 -8.17
C GLN A 188 10.18 3.30 -8.16
N LYS A 189 10.02 2.00 -7.81
CA LYS A 189 11.09 1.00 -7.89
C LYS A 189 11.34 0.52 -9.33
N TYR A 190 10.34 0.62 -10.19
CA TYR A 190 10.39 0.20 -11.58
C TYR A 190 10.05 1.40 -12.50
N PRO A 191 10.93 2.41 -12.60
CA PRO A 191 10.61 3.70 -13.24
C PRO A 191 10.32 3.60 -14.74
N GLU A 192 10.76 2.53 -15.40
CA GLU A 192 10.50 2.28 -16.83
C GLU A 192 9.12 1.64 -17.08
N ALA A 193 8.44 1.17 -16.02
CA ALA A 193 7.13 0.56 -16.15
C ALA A 193 6.06 1.61 -16.42
N ALA A 194 5.16 1.33 -17.36
CA ALA A 194 3.94 2.11 -17.53
C ALA A 194 2.99 1.82 -16.36
N VAL A 195 2.54 2.87 -15.68
CA VAL A 195 1.65 2.77 -14.54
C VAL A 195 0.21 3.03 -14.98
N TRP A 196 -0.67 2.10 -14.66
CA TRP A 196 -2.09 2.12 -14.99
C TRP A 196 -2.90 2.06 -13.71
N VAL A 197 -3.96 2.85 -13.62
CA VAL A 197 -4.86 2.81 -12.47
C VAL A 197 -6.30 2.72 -12.94
N GLN A 198 -7.11 1.99 -12.19
CA GLN A 198 -8.55 1.92 -12.42
C GLN A 198 -9.16 3.33 -12.39
N PRO A 199 -10.06 3.66 -13.34
CA PRO A 199 -10.83 4.90 -13.30
C PRO A 199 -11.57 5.10 -11.97
N GLY A 200 -11.64 6.35 -11.51
CA GLY A 200 -12.32 6.71 -10.25
C GLY A 200 -11.42 6.77 -9.02
N GLN A 201 -10.09 6.81 -9.20
CA GLN A 201 -9.16 7.06 -8.10
C GLN A 201 -9.47 8.40 -7.42
N TYR A 202 -9.44 8.38 -6.09
CA TYR A 202 -9.68 9.57 -5.26
C TYR A 202 -8.64 9.68 -4.14
N ALA A 203 -8.48 10.87 -3.57
CA ALA A 203 -7.75 11.08 -2.32
C ALA A 203 -8.63 11.75 -1.25
N PHE A 204 -8.30 11.51 0.01
CA PHE A 204 -9.00 12.07 1.17
C PHE A 204 -8.01 12.85 2.06
N PRO A 205 -8.40 13.98 2.69
CA PRO A 205 -9.73 14.62 2.68
C PRO A 205 -10.04 15.41 1.41
N ASN A 206 -9.02 15.76 0.64
CA ASN A 206 -9.15 16.48 -0.61
C ASN A 206 -8.69 15.58 -1.74
N ASP A 207 -9.40 15.64 -2.87
CA ASP A 207 -9.05 14.87 -4.06
C ASP A 207 -7.83 15.48 -4.75
N LEU A 208 -6.66 15.03 -4.34
CA LEU A 208 -5.36 15.47 -4.84
C LEU A 208 -4.97 14.70 -6.10
N PRO A 209 -4.23 15.32 -7.04
CA PRO A 209 -3.68 14.61 -8.18
C PRO A 209 -2.81 13.43 -7.76
N LEU A 210 -2.77 12.37 -8.58
CA LEU A 210 -2.11 11.11 -8.25
C LEU A 210 -0.63 11.27 -7.90
N GLU A 211 0.05 12.27 -8.48
CA GLU A 211 1.46 12.56 -8.19
C GLU A 211 1.68 12.95 -6.71
N PHE A 212 0.70 13.60 -6.08
CA PHE A 212 0.78 14.03 -4.69
C PHE A 212 0.54 12.87 -3.71
N VAL A 213 -0.04 11.76 -4.18
CA VAL A 213 -0.24 10.53 -3.40
C VAL A 213 0.76 9.43 -3.80
N GLY A 214 1.88 9.82 -4.40
CA GLY A 214 3.06 8.96 -4.59
C GLY A 214 3.15 8.24 -5.93
N PHE A 215 2.24 8.48 -6.86
CA PHE A 215 2.34 7.93 -8.22
C PHE A 215 3.33 8.73 -9.08
N PRO A 216 4.04 8.10 -10.03
CA PRO A 216 4.91 8.82 -10.94
C PRO A 216 4.11 9.65 -11.96
N ARG A 217 4.76 10.69 -12.50
CA ARG A 217 4.22 11.44 -13.64
C ARG A 217 4.02 10.50 -14.82
N GLY A 218 2.93 10.71 -15.57
CA GLY A 218 2.59 9.85 -16.71
C GLY A 218 1.83 8.57 -16.32
N THR A 219 1.35 8.47 -15.07
CA THR A 219 0.35 7.48 -14.67
C THR A 219 -0.91 7.64 -15.51
N ARG A 220 -1.44 6.55 -16.05
CA ARG A 220 -2.57 6.53 -16.99
C ARG A 220 -3.77 5.85 -16.36
N MET A 221 -4.96 6.24 -16.79
CA MET A 221 -6.15 5.43 -16.49
C MET A 221 -6.11 4.16 -17.34
N ILE A 222 -6.57 3.04 -16.79
CA ILE A 222 -6.88 1.87 -17.62
C ILE A 222 -7.94 2.30 -18.64
N PRO A 223 -7.73 2.05 -19.95
CA PRO A 223 -8.69 2.48 -20.98
C PRO A 223 -10.08 1.88 -20.72
N SER A 224 -11.14 2.58 -21.14
CA SER A 224 -12.52 2.10 -20.97
C SER A 224 -12.95 1.08 -22.04
N SER A 225 -12.18 0.96 -23.12
CA SER A 225 -12.42 0.04 -24.23
C SER A 225 -11.13 -0.66 -24.63
N MET A 226 -11.26 -1.88 -25.17
CA MET A 226 -10.15 -2.61 -25.78
C MET A 226 -9.92 -2.24 -27.25
N ASP A 227 -10.24 -0.99 -27.62
CA ASP A 227 -10.03 -0.53 -28.98
C ASP A 227 -8.53 -0.55 -29.31
N PRO A 228 -8.11 -1.02 -30.50
CA PRO A 228 -6.69 -1.21 -30.83
C PRO A 228 -5.82 0.04 -30.69
N GLU A 229 -6.40 1.24 -30.73
CA GLU A 229 -5.66 2.50 -30.62
C GLU A 229 -5.23 2.84 -29.17
N VAL A 230 -5.99 2.38 -28.18
CA VAL A 230 -5.76 2.68 -26.75
C VAL A 230 -5.36 1.46 -25.94
N TYR A 231 -5.64 0.26 -26.45
CA TYR A 231 -5.31 -1.00 -25.80
C TYR A 231 -3.81 -1.33 -25.92
N PRO A 232 -3.08 -1.51 -24.81
CA PRO A 232 -1.65 -1.78 -24.88
C PRO A 232 -1.32 -3.05 -25.67
N GLU A 233 -0.45 -2.95 -26.66
CA GLU A 233 -0.07 -4.07 -27.54
C GLU A 233 0.54 -5.27 -26.76
N ASP A 234 1.25 -5.01 -25.67
CA ASP A 234 1.78 -6.06 -24.80
C ASP A 234 0.66 -6.84 -24.06
N TRP A 235 -0.45 -6.20 -23.72
CA TRP A 235 -1.62 -6.85 -23.12
C TRP A 235 -2.33 -7.71 -24.16
N LYS A 236 -2.56 -7.14 -25.35
CA LYS A 236 -3.16 -7.83 -26.51
C LYS A 236 -2.40 -9.09 -26.87
N ARG A 237 -1.08 -8.96 -27.03
CA ARG A 237 -0.20 -10.08 -27.38
C ARG A 237 -0.22 -11.18 -26.33
N SER A 238 -0.38 -10.81 -25.06
CA SER A 238 -0.45 -11.75 -23.93
C SER A 238 -1.85 -12.31 -23.70
N GLY A 239 -2.86 -11.87 -24.45
CA GLY A 239 -4.25 -12.31 -24.28
C GLY A 239 -4.87 -11.84 -22.96
N LEU A 240 -4.51 -10.63 -22.51
CA LEU A 240 -5.06 -10.00 -21.31
C LEU A 240 -6.28 -9.14 -21.64
N GLU A 241 -7.47 -9.72 -21.49
CA GLU A 241 -8.73 -8.99 -21.56
C GLU A 241 -9.05 -8.39 -20.19
N TYR A 242 -9.90 -7.37 -20.11
CA TYR A 242 -10.29 -6.74 -18.85
C TYR A 242 -11.72 -6.20 -18.87
N ALA A 243 -12.31 -6.05 -17.69
CA ALA A 243 -13.60 -5.42 -17.53
C ALA A 243 -13.58 -4.52 -16.29
N THR A 244 -14.20 -3.36 -16.38
CA THR A 244 -14.25 -2.40 -15.28
C THR A 244 -15.66 -2.31 -14.71
N LEU A 245 -15.77 -2.48 -13.40
CA LEU A 245 -16.96 -2.30 -12.61
C LEU A 245 -16.81 -1.02 -11.76
N GLY A 246 -17.82 -0.15 -11.78
CA GLY A 246 -17.80 1.12 -11.05
C GLY A 246 -17.10 2.27 -11.80
N PRO A 247 -16.69 3.34 -11.10
CA PRO A 247 -16.76 3.49 -9.65
C PRO A 247 -18.20 3.71 -9.14
N PHE A 248 -18.55 3.04 -8.05
CA PHE A 248 -19.72 3.30 -7.22
C PHE A 248 -19.26 4.09 -5.99
N ILE A 249 -19.76 5.31 -5.85
CA ILE A 249 -19.38 6.19 -4.74
C ILE A 249 -20.54 6.25 -3.75
N SER A 250 -20.26 5.96 -2.48
CA SER A 250 -21.20 6.08 -1.38
C SER A 250 -20.64 7.05 -0.32
N ARG A 251 -21.45 7.35 0.71
CA ARG A 251 -21.00 8.14 1.86
C ARG A 251 -19.84 7.49 2.60
N ASP A 252 -19.78 6.15 2.60
CA ASP A 252 -18.86 5.37 3.44
C ASP A 252 -17.61 4.89 2.68
N GLY A 253 -17.53 5.16 1.38
CA GLY A 253 -16.39 4.80 0.54
C GLY A 253 -16.76 4.67 -0.93
N ALA A 254 -15.73 4.48 -1.76
CA ALA A 254 -15.89 4.16 -3.17
C ALA A 254 -15.51 2.69 -3.41
N PHE A 255 -16.31 2.02 -4.24
CA PHE A 255 -15.98 0.71 -4.78
C PHE A 255 -15.82 0.83 -6.29
N GLY A 256 -14.85 0.14 -6.82
CA GLY A 256 -14.69 -0.03 -8.24
C GLY A 256 -13.50 -0.94 -8.46
N GLU A 257 -13.52 -1.64 -9.57
CA GLU A 257 -12.51 -2.63 -9.86
C GLU A 257 -12.40 -2.87 -11.35
N THR A 258 -11.18 -2.95 -11.86
CA THR A 258 -10.87 -3.48 -13.18
C THR A 258 -10.26 -4.88 -13.01
N VAL A 259 -11.01 -5.90 -13.40
CA VAL A 259 -10.56 -7.30 -13.43
C VAL A 259 -9.88 -7.62 -14.74
N PHE A 260 -8.94 -8.56 -14.74
CA PHE A 260 -8.24 -9.01 -15.94
C PHE A 260 -8.46 -10.49 -16.18
N TYR A 261 -8.77 -10.90 -17.41
CA TYR A 261 -8.81 -12.29 -17.82
C TYR A 261 -7.60 -12.62 -18.68
N HIS A 262 -6.76 -13.54 -18.20
CA HIS A 262 -5.63 -14.07 -18.94
C HIS A 262 -6.07 -15.29 -19.75
N GLY A 263 -6.35 -15.06 -21.04
CA GLY A 263 -6.89 -16.06 -21.97
C GLY A 263 -6.06 -17.35 -22.08
N PRO A 264 -4.71 -17.29 -22.22
CA PRO A 264 -3.88 -18.49 -22.37
C PRO A 264 -4.01 -19.49 -21.22
N THR A 265 -4.14 -19.01 -19.97
CA THR A 265 -4.26 -19.86 -18.77
C THR A 265 -5.69 -19.99 -18.27
N LYS A 266 -6.64 -19.29 -18.90
CA LYS A 266 -8.03 -19.17 -18.46
C LYS A 266 -8.16 -18.71 -17.00
N THR A 267 -7.31 -17.78 -16.61
CA THR A 267 -7.24 -17.27 -15.22
C THR A 267 -7.87 -15.90 -15.16
N LEU A 268 -8.83 -15.72 -14.25
CA LEU A 268 -9.39 -14.42 -13.93
C LEU A 268 -8.66 -13.83 -12.72
N LEU A 269 -8.07 -12.66 -12.92
CA LEU A 269 -7.44 -11.84 -11.89
C LEU A 269 -8.53 -10.92 -11.33
N VAL A 270 -8.86 -11.15 -10.06
CA VAL A 270 -9.88 -10.42 -9.29
C VAL A 270 -9.28 -10.02 -7.96
N THR A 271 -9.75 -8.90 -7.45
CA THR A 271 -9.34 -8.26 -6.22
C THR A 271 -10.49 -8.32 -5.21
N ASP A 272 -11.45 -7.39 -5.24
CA ASP A 272 -12.47 -7.26 -4.20
C ASP A 272 -13.86 -7.79 -4.63
N THR A 273 -14.09 -7.99 -5.92
CA THR A 273 -15.37 -8.49 -6.48
C THR A 273 -15.62 -9.95 -6.11
N VAL A 274 -14.56 -10.76 -5.98
CA VAL A 274 -14.64 -12.16 -5.59
C VAL A 274 -13.61 -12.41 -4.49
N VAL A 275 -14.09 -12.78 -3.30
CA VAL A 275 -13.24 -13.13 -2.16
C VAL A 275 -13.46 -14.59 -1.80
N GLU A 276 -12.37 -15.34 -1.76
CA GLU A 276 -12.37 -16.71 -1.24
C GLU A 276 -12.08 -16.68 0.26
N VAL A 277 -12.98 -17.27 1.05
CA VAL A 277 -12.78 -17.49 2.49
C VAL A 277 -12.70 -18.99 2.73
N SER A 278 -11.48 -19.50 2.91
CA SER A 278 -11.26 -20.92 3.23
C SER A 278 -11.44 -21.19 4.72
N LYS A 279 -11.62 -22.46 5.08
CA LYS A 279 -11.64 -22.91 6.49
C LYS A 279 -10.25 -22.91 7.13
N GLU A 280 -9.21 -22.93 6.30
CA GLU A 280 -7.82 -23.01 6.74
C GLU A 280 -7.27 -21.61 6.99
N VAL A 281 -6.42 -21.48 8.01
CA VAL A 281 -5.77 -20.21 8.30
C VAL A 281 -4.79 -19.90 7.16
N PRO A 282 -4.89 -18.72 6.52
CA PRO A 282 -3.95 -18.34 5.47
C PRO A 282 -2.50 -18.36 5.98
N ALA A 283 -1.58 -18.88 5.17
CA ALA A 283 -0.17 -19.06 5.55
C ALA A 283 0.51 -17.75 6.00
N ILE A 284 0.02 -16.59 5.54
CA ILE A 284 0.54 -15.27 5.94
C ILE A 284 0.40 -15.00 7.44
N PHE A 285 -0.55 -15.65 8.12
CA PHE A 285 -0.76 -15.51 9.56
C PHE A 285 0.03 -16.52 10.40
N ALA A 286 0.80 -17.42 9.77
CA ALA A 286 1.69 -18.33 10.51
C ALA A 286 2.86 -17.58 11.18
N ASP A 287 3.32 -16.46 10.60
CA ASP A 287 4.41 -15.64 11.15
C ASP A 287 3.97 -14.79 12.34
N ASP A 288 2.72 -14.34 12.36
CA ASP A 288 2.14 -13.56 13.45
C ASP A 288 0.63 -13.85 13.59
N PRO A 289 0.24 -14.73 14.53
CA PRO A 289 -1.14 -15.13 14.77
C PRO A 289 -1.90 -14.16 15.69
N ALA A 290 -1.27 -13.12 16.23
CA ALA A 290 -1.92 -12.12 17.09
C ALA A 290 -3.26 -11.58 16.54
N PRO A 291 -3.44 -11.37 15.23
CA PRO A 291 -4.71 -10.87 14.67
C PRO A 291 -5.85 -11.86 14.84
N LEU A 292 -5.57 -13.15 14.64
CA LEU A 292 -6.53 -14.24 14.80
C LEU A 292 -6.91 -14.41 16.27
N LEU A 293 -5.91 -14.32 17.15
CA LEU A 293 -6.09 -14.42 18.60
C LEU A 293 -6.92 -13.26 19.15
N TYR A 294 -6.76 -12.05 18.61
CA TYR A 294 -7.54 -10.87 19.02
C TYR A 294 -9.04 -11.11 18.82
N HIS A 295 -9.46 -11.62 17.65
CA HIS A 295 -10.86 -11.90 17.36
C HIS A 295 -11.40 -13.15 18.06
N ALA A 296 -10.56 -14.15 18.33
CA ALA A 296 -10.95 -15.34 19.10
C ALA A 296 -11.37 -15.02 20.54
N ARG A 297 -10.90 -13.90 21.12
CA ARG A 297 -11.33 -13.43 22.45
C ARG A 297 -12.82 -13.12 22.51
N LEU A 298 -13.41 -12.61 21.43
CA LEU A 298 -14.84 -12.28 21.37
C LEU A 298 -15.72 -13.53 21.40
N VAL A 299 -15.27 -14.62 20.77
CA VAL A 299 -15.96 -15.92 20.79
C VAL A 299 -15.88 -16.58 22.18
N SER A 300 -14.75 -16.38 22.87
CA SER A 300 -14.54 -16.89 24.22
C SER A 300 -15.39 -16.16 25.25
N CYS A 301 -15.53 -14.82 25.13
CA CYS A 301 -16.41 -14.03 25.99
C CYS A 301 -17.89 -14.37 25.76
N LEU A 302 -18.31 -14.62 24.53
CA LEU A 302 -19.69 -15.06 24.26
C LEU A 302 -20.00 -16.42 24.90
N ARG A 303 -19.03 -17.36 24.93
CA ARG A 303 -19.19 -18.65 25.62
C ARG A 303 -19.20 -18.51 27.15
N VAL A 304 -18.44 -17.59 27.72
CA VAL A 304 -18.47 -17.35 29.18
C VAL A 304 -19.76 -16.64 29.60
N SER A 305 -20.31 -15.73 28.78
CA SER A 305 -21.59 -15.07 29.09
C SER A 305 -22.83 -15.94 28.86
N ILE A 306 -22.79 -16.96 27.99
CA ILE A 306 -23.90 -17.92 27.82
C ILE A 306 -23.90 -19.00 28.92
N CYS A 307 -22.75 -19.25 29.57
CA CYS A 307 -22.65 -20.18 30.71
C CYS A 307 -22.80 -19.50 32.08
N ALA A 308 -23.14 -18.21 32.13
CA ALA A 308 -23.32 -17.44 33.36
C ALA A 308 -24.68 -16.74 33.39
N PHE A 309 -25.76 -17.48 33.16
CA PHE A 309 -27.10 -17.15 33.64
C PHE A 309 -27.71 -18.42 34.24
N PRO A 310 -28.05 -18.44 35.55
CA PRO A 310 -28.75 -19.55 36.19
C PRO A 310 -30.22 -19.66 35.72
#